data_AF-A0A925M6I9-F1
#
_entry.id   AF-A0A925M6I9-F1
#
_cell.length_a   1.000
_cell.length_b   1.000
_cell.length_c   1.000
_cell.angle_alpha   90.00
_cell.angle_beta   90.00
_cell.angle_gamma   90.00
#
_symmetry.space_group_name_H-M   'P 1'
#
loop_
_entity.id
_entity.type
_entity.pdbx_description
1 polymer ?
#
loop_
_entity_poly.entity_id
_entity_poly.type
_entity_poly.pdbx_seq_one_letter_code
_entity_poly.pdbx_strand_id
1 'polypeptide(L)'
;MGAVYLFHDLYGYLMEMSPDIADMIEAFSDGVDTEETIEYFRGKFADADPREFVDVLMTHAVLVDPAEDEIDGVWAFVPIKGKWNVWQRRGDRLTLWTAWGERPVQQLFLDADETQIWDAIDGQKRLIELRHHHDNAKLIGLLRKLVHHDVQAVKMSMMPWSVYSKRPAMAPAYLASTMPYPSWQPGTPVPQAPALDRYHLTTIADGDGQFDHQETTLSHLLRIPHPALARPDGTRTPPGRSYGQALADV
;
A
#
# COMPACT_ATOMS: atom_id res chain seq x y z
N MET A 1 2.94 10.39 -21.73
CA MET A 1 2.08 9.20 -21.58
C MET A 1 1.68 9.11 -20.12
N GLY A 2 0.50 8.56 -19.78
CA GLY A 2 0.20 8.28 -18.37
C GLY A 2 1.08 7.16 -17.82
N ALA A 3 1.10 7.00 -16.50
CA ALA A 3 1.82 5.91 -15.83
C ALA A 3 0.85 4.92 -15.19
N VAL A 4 1.29 3.66 -15.08
CA VAL A 4 0.62 2.64 -14.27
C VAL A 4 1.46 2.37 -13.04
N TYR A 5 0.82 1.87 -11.99
CA TYR A 5 1.47 1.59 -10.72
C TYR A 5 1.29 0.13 -10.35
N LEU A 6 2.39 -0.54 -10.02
CA LEU A 6 2.38 -1.87 -9.41
C LEU A 6 2.52 -1.73 -7.90
N PHE A 7 1.62 -2.35 -7.16
CA PHE A 7 1.76 -2.52 -5.72
C PHE A 7 2.17 -3.95 -5.40
N HIS A 8 3.27 -4.11 -4.66
CA HIS A 8 3.80 -5.42 -4.32
C HIS A 8 3.25 -5.91 -2.97
N ASP A 9 2.41 -6.95 -2.98
CA ASP A 9 1.68 -7.40 -1.78
C ASP A 9 2.52 -8.07 -0.69
N LEU A 10 3.81 -8.33 -0.97
CA LEU A 10 4.75 -8.90 0.00
C LEU A 10 5.58 -7.80 0.69
N TYR A 11 6.04 -6.81 -0.05
CA TYR A 11 6.93 -5.75 0.47
C TYR A 11 6.23 -4.39 0.66
N GLY A 12 5.09 -4.16 0.03
CA GLY A 12 4.40 -2.87 0.03
C GLY A 12 5.08 -1.81 -0.83
N TYR A 13 5.91 -2.25 -1.78
CA TYR A 13 6.50 -1.38 -2.80
C TYR A 13 5.42 -0.81 -3.69
N LEU A 14 5.62 0.44 -4.10
CA LEU A 14 4.79 1.11 -5.10
C LEU A 14 5.74 1.55 -6.21
N MET A 15 5.59 0.94 -7.38
CA MET A 15 6.47 1.17 -8.53
C MET A 15 5.66 1.82 -9.64
N GLU A 16 6.09 3.00 -10.04
CA GLU A 16 5.60 3.65 -11.25
C GLU A 16 6.28 3.02 -12.46
N MET A 17 5.51 2.66 -13.48
CA MET A 17 6.03 2.11 -14.72
C MET A 17 5.19 2.55 -15.92
N SER A 18 5.77 2.40 -17.11
CA SER A 18 5.04 2.56 -18.36
C SER A 18 4.17 1.33 -18.65
N PRO A 19 3.06 1.48 -19.40
CA PRO A 19 2.11 0.39 -19.66
C PRO A 19 2.69 -0.82 -20.40
N ASP A 20 3.69 -0.58 -21.26
CA ASP A 20 4.43 -1.61 -21.99
C ASP A 20 5.27 -2.52 -21.07
N ILE A 21 5.73 -2.02 -19.92
CA ILE A 21 6.38 -2.86 -18.90
C ILE A 21 5.35 -3.78 -18.23
N ALA A 22 4.11 -3.32 -18.03
CA ALA A 22 3.05 -4.18 -17.50
C ALA A 22 2.69 -5.31 -18.48
N ASP A 23 2.68 -5.04 -19.79
CA ASP A 23 2.51 -6.08 -20.81
C ASP A 23 3.64 -7.12 -20.75
N MET A 24 4.88 -6.70 -20.42
CA MET A 24 6.01 -7.60 -20.25
C MET A 24 5.90 -8.47 -19.00
N ILE A 25 5.47 -7.90 -17.87
CA ILE A 25 5.22 -8.68 -16.64
C ILE A 25 4.18 -9.77 -16.90
N GLU A 26 3.12 -9.44 -17.62
CA GLU A 26 2.06 -10.39 -17.97
C GLU A 26 2.52 -11.47 -18.95
N ALA A 27 3.53 -11.20 -19.78
CA ALA A 27 4.12 -12.22 -20.64
C ALA A 27 4.89 -13.30 -19.86
N PHE A 28 5.35 -13.00 -18.64
CA PHE A 28 5.90 -14.00 -17.72
C PHE A 28 4.83 -14.82 -17.00
N SER A 29 3.54 -14.49 -17.18
CA SER A 29 2.45 -15.33 -16.65
C SER A 29 2.60 -16.77 -17.14
N ASP A 30 2.18 -17.73 -16.32
CA ASP A 30 2.33 -19.16 -16.57
C ASP A 30 3.78 -19.70 -16.65
N GLY A 31 4.78 -18.89 -16.27
CA GLY A 31 6.17 -19.35 -16.12
C GLY A 31 6.93 -19.50 -17.44
N VAL A 32 6.65 -18.64 -18.41
CA VAL A 32 7.38 -18.56 -19.68
C VAL A 32 8.86 -18.29 -19.45
N ASP A 33 9.71 -18.83 -20.33
CA ASP A 33 11.16 -18.67 -20.25
C ASP A 33 11.60 -17.20 -20.42
N THR A 34 12.64 -16.82 -19.67
CA THR A 34 13.17 -15.46 -19.66
C THR A 34 13.74 -15.03 -21.02
N GLU A 35 14.50 -15.88 -21.70
CA GLU A 35 15.06 -15.53 -23.02
C GLU A 35 13.97 -15.46 -24.09
N GLU A 36 12.96 -16.33 -24.02
CA GLU A 36 11.78 -16.25 -24.90
C GLU A 36 11.04 -14.91 -24.74
N THR A 37 10.84 -14.48 -23.50
CA THR A 37 10.19 -13.19 -23.21
C THR A 37 11.04 -12.01 -23.68
N ILE A 38 12.35 -12.03 -23.44
CA ILE A 38 13.29 -11.01 -23.91
C ILE A 38 13.26 -10.90 -25.44
N GLU A 39 13.27 -12.03 -26.16
CA GLU A 39 13.18 -12.04 -27.62
C GLU A 39 11.85 -11.45 -28.11
N TYR A 40 10.73 -11.82 -27.48
CA TYR A 40 9.40 -11.30 -27.83
C TYR A 40 9.29 -9.77 -27.64
N PHE A 41 10.01 -9.18 -26.69
CA PHE A 41 10.03 -7.74 -26.45
C PHE A 41 11.17 -6.99 -27.15
N ARG A 42 12.04 -7.67 -27.89
CA ARG A 42 13.15 -7.03 -28.61
C ARG A 42 12.62 -5.98 -29.59
N GLY A 43 13.09 -4.74 -29.45
CA GLY A 43 12.71 -3.63 -30.31
C GLY A 43 11.29 -3.09 -30.09
N LYS A 44 10.57 -3.55 -29.05
CA LYS A 44 9.27 -2.97 -28.65
C LYS A 44 9.43 -1.77 -27.72
N PHE A 45 10.50 -1.73 -26.94
CA PHE A 45 10.89 -0.56 -26.16
C PHE A 45 11.74 0.37 -27.02
N ALA A 46 11.53 1.69 -26.88
CA ALA A 46 12.15 2.68 -27.75
C ALA A 46 13.69 2.73 -27.60
N ASP A 47 14.17 2.90 -26.36
CA ASP A 47 15.58 3.21 -26.07
C ASP A 47 16.21 2.27 -25.01
N ALA A 48 15.56 1.13 -24.70
CA ALA A 48 16.00 0.23 -23.63
C ALA A 48 16.00 -1.24 -24.08
N ASP A 49 17.01 -2.00 -23.65
CA ASP A 49 17.06 -3.45 -23.85
C ASP A 49 16.09 -4.13 -22.86
N PRO A 50 15.19 -5.03 -23.30
CA PRO A 50 14.35 -5.83 -22.42
C PRO A 50 15.09 -6.47 -21.23
N ARG A 51 16.36 -6.84 -21.39
CA ARG A 51 17.20 -7.40 -20.31
C ARG A 51 17.33 -6.47 -19.12
N GLU A 52 17.47 -5.17 -19.36
CA GLU A 52 17.58 -4.19 -18.27
C GLU A 52 16.30 -4.14 -17.44
N PHE A 53 15.14 -4.33 -18.06
CA PHE A 53 13.87 -4.42 -17.33
C PHE A 53 13.75 -5.71 -16.53
N VAL A 54 14.18 -6.85 -17.08
CA VAL A 54 14.21 -8.12 -16.33
C VAL A 54 15.06 -7.97 -15.06
N ASP A 55 16.26 -7.41 -15.17
CA ASP A 55 17.17 -7.21 -14.03
C ASP A 55 16.52 -6.33 -12.94
N VAL A 56 15.83 -5.26 -13.35
CA VAL A 56 15.09 -4.37 -12.44
C VAL A 56 13.91 -5.10 -11.78
N LEU A 57 13.12 -5.85 -12.55
CA LEU A 57 11.97 -6.61 -12.04
C LEU A 57 12.41 -7.69 -11.05
N MET A 58 13.52 -8.39 -11.32
CA MET A 58 14.12 -9.34 -10.37
C MET A 58 14.65 -8.65 -9.11
N THR A 59 15.35 -7.53 -9.27
CA THR A 59 15.87 -6.74 -8.12
C THR A 59 14.76 -6.29 -7.17
N HIS A 60 13.56 -6.04 -7.71
CA HIS A 60 12.38 -5.63 -6.96
C HIS A 60 11.43 -6.78 -6.61
N ALA A 61 11.84 -8.04 -6.82
CA ALA A 61 11.07 -9.26 -6.57
C ALA A 61 9.71 -9.32 -7.29
N VAL A 62 9.57 -8.60 -8.40
CA VAL A 62 8.41 -8.72 -9.30
C VAL A 62 8.51 -10.00 -10.13
N LEU A 63 9.73 -10.36 -10.51
CA LEU A 63 10.07 -11.66 -11.05
C LEU A 63 10.93 -12.40 -10.04
N VAL A 64 10.66 -13.68 -9.84
CA VAL A 64 11.35 -14.53 -8.87
C VAL A 64 11.76 -15.83 -9.54
N ASP A 65 12.89 -16.40 -9.12
CA ASP A 65 13.28 -17.72 -9.59
C ASP A 65 12.27 -18.76 -9.03
N PRO A 66 11.75 -19.70 -9.84
CA PRO A 66 10.84 -20.73 -9.36
C PRO A 66 11.36 -21.58 -8.19
N ALA A 67 12.68 -21.64 -7.99
CA ALA A 67 13.32 -22.36 -6.87
C ALA A 67 13.49 -21.49 -5.61
N GLU A 68 13.24 -20.18 -5.67
CA GLU A 68 13.40 -19.26 -4.55
C GLU A 68 12.16 -19.26 -3.64
N ASP A 69 12.39 -19.32 -2.33
CA ASP A 69 11.32 -19.05 -1.35
C ASP A 69 11.30 -17.55 -1.02
N GLU A 70 10.33 -16.84 -1.58
CA GLU A 70 10.14 -15.40 -1.34
C GLU A 70 10.03 -15.05 0.16
N ILE A 71 9.55 -15.98 0.99
CA ILE A 71 9.43 -15.77 2.43
C ILE A 71 10.79 -15.76 3.13
N ASP A 72 11.79 -16.45 2.60
CA ASP A 72 13.12 -16.40 3.20
C ASP A 72 13.73 -15.00 3.08
N GLY A 73 13.45 -14.30 1.98
CA GLY A 73 13.91 -12.93 1.74
C GLY A 73 13.30 -11.91 2.71
N VAL A 74 12.03 -12.07 3.13
CA VAL A 74 11.36 -11.06 3.94
C VAL A 74 11.92 -10.93 5.35
N TRP A 75 12.58 -11.97 5.88
CA TRP A 75 13.09 -11.95 7.26
C TRP A 75 14.10 -10.83 7.53
N ALA A 76 14.81 -10.38 6.49
CA ALA A 76 15.78 -9.29 6.57
C ALA A 76 15.14 -7.90 6.72
N PHE A 77 13.84 -7.77 6.47
CA PHE A 77 13.13 -6.49 6.44
C PHE A 77 12.58 -6.08 7.80
N VAL A 78 12.38 -4.77 7.94
CA VAL A 78 11.71 -4.10 9.06
C VAL A 78 10.27 -3.78 8.62
N PRO A 79 9.24 -4.34 9.29
CA PRO A 79 7.87 -3.92 9.08
C PRO A 79 7.65 -2.52 9.65
N ILE A 80 7.09 -1.62 8.84
CA ILE A 80 6.79 -0.24 9.20
C ILE A 80 5.30 -0.03 9.04
N LYS A 81 4.64 0.42 10.12
CA LYS A 81 3.23 0.81 10.06
C LYS A 81 3.06 1.98 9.09
N GLY A 82 2.16 1.81 8.13
CA GLY A 82 1.76 2.87 7.22
C GLY A 82 1.31 4.12 7.97
N LYS A 83 1.53 5.28 7.35
CA LYS A 83 0.96 6.53 7.85
C LYS A 83 -0.56 6.49 7.72
N TRP A 84 -1.25 7.21 8.60
CA TRP A 84 -2.70 7.38 8.54
C TRP A 84 -3.54 6.11 8.77
N ASN A 85 -2.94 5.06 9.35
CA ASN A 85 -3.69 3.91 9.85
C ASN A 85 -4.71 4.34 10.91
N VAL A 86 -5.97 4.00 10.69
CA VAL A 86 -7.04 4.21 11.68
C VAL A 86 -7.40 2.88 12.32
N TRP A 87 -7.31 2.84 13.64
CA TRP A 87 -7.59 1.64 14.40
C TRP A 87 -8.17 1.95 15.79
N GLN A 88 -8.82 0.95 16.37
CA GLN A 88 -9.46 1.00 17.67
C GLN A 88 -9.08 -0.27 18.41
N ARG A 89 -8.65 -0.10 19.65
CA ARG A 89 -8.39 -1.21 20.56
C ARG A 89 -9.59 -1.46 21.47
N ARG A 90 -9.93 -2.73 21.65
CA ARG A 90 -10.89 -3.19 22.67
C ARG A 90 -10.27 -4.38 23.40
N GLY A 91 -9.69 -4.13 24.57
CA GLY A 91 -8.93 -5.14 25.31
C GLY A 91 -7.66 -5.55 24.56
N ASP A 92 -7.54 -6.84 24.27
CA ASP A 92 -6.43 -7.46 23.55
C ASP A 92 -6.66 -7.55 22.03
N ARG A 93 -7.77 -7.00 21.51
CA ARG A 93 -8.10 -7.02 20.08
C ARG A 93 -8.04 -5.64 19.46
N LEU A 94 -7.71 -5.62 18.17
CA LEU A 94 -7.62 -4.41 17.38
C LEU A 94 -8.49 -4.52 16.14
N THR A 95 -9.19 -3.44 15.81
CA THR A 95 -9.90 -3.28 14.54
C THR A 95 -9.19 -2.19 13.76
N LEU A 96 -8.75 -2.47 12.53
CA LEU A 96 -8.28 -1.46 11.59
C LEU A 96 -9.40 -1.12 10.62
N TRP A 97 -9.41 0.11 10.16
CA TRP A 97 -10.24 0.54 9.04
C TRP A 97 -9.38 0.97 7.88
N THR A 98 -9.77 0.54 6.68
CA THR A 98 -9.06 0.86 5.44
C THR A 98 -10.02 1.56 4.47
N ALA A 99 -9.54 2.65 3.87
CA ALA A 99 -10.32 3.49 2.96
C ALA A 99 -9.36 4.12 1.94
N TRP A 100 -9.09 3.41 0.84
CA TRP A 100 -8.12 3.83 -0.18
C TRP A 100 -8.85 4.36 -1.41
N GLY A 101 -8.84 5.69 -1.62
CA GLY A 101 -9.53 6.32 -2.72
C GLY A 101 -11.03 6.03 -2.70
N GLU A 102 -11.58 5.60 -3.83
CA GLU A 102 -13.02 5.29 -3.95
C GLU A 102 -13.42 3.90 -3.45
N ARG A 103 -12.49 3.12 -2.91
CA ARG A 103 -12.82 1.80 -2.36
C ARG A 103 -13.75 1.94 -1.16
N PRO A 104 -14.73 1.04 -0.99
CA PRO A 104 -15.55 1.01 0.22
C PRO A 104 -14.69 0.90 1.47
N VAL A 105 -15.13 1.53 2.57
CA VAL A 105 -14.50 1.36 3.87
C VAL A 105 -14.56 -0.11 4.26
N GLN A 106 -13.42 -0.70 4.57
CA GLN A 106 -13.33 -2.07 5.08
C GLN A 106 -12.86 -2.10 6.53
N GLN A 107 -13.22 -3.17 7.23
CA GLN A 107 -12.78 -3.43 8.60
C GLN A 107 -11.93 -4.69 8.62
N LEU A 108 -10.75 -4.57 9.23
CA LEU A 108 -9.85 -5.68 9.46
C LEU A 108 -9.77 -5.95 10.97
N PHE A 109 -10.23 -7.12 11.38
CA PHE A 109 -10.15 -7.55 12.77
C PHE A 109 -8.85 -8.33 12.99
N LEU A 110 -8.12 -7.91 14.03
CA LEU A 110 -7.00 -8.64 14.58
C LEU A 110 -7.42 -9.35 15.86
N ASP A 111 -7.13 -10.63 15.95
CA ASP A 111 -7.27 -11.38 17.20
C ASP A 111 -6.20 -10.99 18.23
N ALA A 112 -6.17 -11.67 19.38
CA ALA A 112 -5.23 -11.38 20.45
C ALA A 112 -3.76 -11.58 20.03
N ASP A 113 -3.46 -12.64 19.29
CA ASP A 113 -2.09 -12.95 18.87
C ASP A 113 -1.65 -12.00 17.76
N GLU A 114 -2.52 -11.74 16.78
CA GLU A 114 -2.28 -10.77 15.72
C GLU A 114 -2.08 -9.36 16.30
N THR A 115 -2.84 -8.99 17.33
CA THR A 115 -2.70 -7.69 18.00
C THR A 115 -1.37 -7.58 18.75
N GLN A 116 -0.88 -8.66 19.38
CA GLN A 116 0.45 -8.67 19.99
C GLN A 116 1.56 -8.49 18.95
N ILE A 117 1.44 -9.15 17.79
CA ILE A 117 2.38 -8.95 16.67
C ILE A 117 2.31 -7.51 16.18
N TRP A 118 1.11 -6.97 15.97
CA TRP A 118 0.92 -5.57 15.60
C TRP A 118 1.62 -4.62 16.57
N ASP A 119 1.53 -4.87 17.88
CA ASP A 119 2.19 -4.05 18.90
C ASP A 119 3.71 -4.15 18.85
N ALA A 120 4.24 -5.31 18.50
CA ALA A 120 5.68 -5.53 18.33
C ALA A 120 6.26 -4.84 17.07
N ILE A 121 5.43 -4.51 16.08
CA ILE A 121 5.83 -3.73 14.90
C ILE A 121 6.07 -2.27 15.32
N ASP A 122 7.32 -1.94 15.62
CA ASP A 122 7.78 -0.62 16.07
C ASP A 122 8.55 0.17 15.00
N GLY A 123 8.70 -0.41 13.81
CA GLY A 123 9.48 0.16 12.72
C GLY A 123 11.00 0.17 12.99
N GLN A 124 11.47 -0.57 13.99
CA GLN A 124 12.89 -0.70 14.33
C GLN A 124 13.40 -2.13 14.16
N LYS A 125 12.66 -3.11 14.70
CA LYS A 125 13.07 -4.51 14.67
C LYS A 125 12.84 -5.13 13.30
N ARG A 126 13.80 -5.94 12.85
CA ARG A 126 13.62 -6.80 11.67
C ARG A 126 12.70 -7.97 12.00
N LEU A 127 12.06 -8.54 10.99
CA LEU A 127 11.23 -9.73 11.15
C LEU A 127 11.98 -10.90 11.77
N ILE A 128 13.27 -11.06 11.43
CA ILE A 128 14.11 -12.10 12.01
C ILE A 128 14.21 -11.99 13.55
N GLU A 129 14.06 -10.80 14.11
CA GLU A 129 14.05 -10.58 15.56
C GLU A 129 12.67 -10.89 16.14
N LEU A 130 11.59 -10.49 15.45
CA LEU A 130 10.22 -10.73 15.88
C LEU A 130 9.87 -12.22 15.92
N ARG A 131 10.43 -13.03 15.01
CA ARG A 131 10.18 -14.47 14.93
C ARG A 131 10.64 -15.25 16.17
N HIS A 132 11.48 -14.67 17.02
CA HIS A 132 11.88 -15.28 18.29
C HIS A 132 10.80 -15.20 19.38
N HIS A 133 9.79 -14.34 19.19
CA HIS A 133 8.75 -14.06 20.18
C HIS A 133 7.34 -14.44 19.71
N HIS A 134 7.19 -14.78 18.44
CA HIS A 134 5.91 -15.07 17.81
C HIS A 134 6.02 -16.31 16.93
N ASP A 135 4.90 -17.00 16.73
CA ASP A 135 4.83 -18.09 15.75
C ASP A 135 5.08 -17.55 14.33
N ASN A 136 5.99 -18.20 13.60
CA ASN A 136 6.43 -17.73 12.27
C ASN A 136 5.28 -17.72 11.25
N ALA A 137 4.43 -18.74 11.26
CA ALA A 137 3.33 -18.84 10.31
C ALA A 137 2.28 -17.75 10.57
N LYS A 138 1.96 -17.47 11.84
CA LYS A 138 1.09 -16.36 12.22
C LYS A 138 1.70 -14.99 11.87
N LEU A 139 3.00 -14.81 12.12
CA LEU A 139 3.70 -13.57 11.79
C LEU A 139 3.67 -13.29 10.28
N ILE A 140 4.04 -14.26 9.44
CA ILE A 140 4.00 -14.11 7.99
C ILE A 140 2.57 -13.97 7.47
N GLY A 141 1.62 -14.75 8.00
CA GLY A 141 0.21 -14.66 7.64
C GLY A 141 -0.36 -13.26 7.90
N LEU A 142 -0.06 -12.69 9.08
CA LEU A 142 -0.48 -11.33 9.41
C LEU A 142 0.21 -10.29 8.53
N LEU A 143 1.50 -10.42 8.25
CA LEU A 143 2.21 -9.45 7.41
C LEU A 143 1.67 -9.43 5.98
N ARG A 144 1.45 -10.59 5.36
CA ARG A 144 0.80 -10.69 4.04
C ARG A 144 -0.55 -9.97 4.05
N LYS A 145 -1.36 -10.21 5.08
CA LYS A 145 -2.67 -9.55 5.27
C LYS A 145 -2.54 -8.03 5.44
N LEU A 146 -1.55 -7.54 6.19
CA LEU A 146 -1.38 -6.11 6.48
C LEU A 146 -0.68 -5.32 5.36
N VAL A 147 0.18 -5.97 4.58
CA VAL A 147 0.89 -5.34 3.46
C VAL A 147 0.01 -5.24 2.22
N HIS A 148 -0.84 -6.23 1.97
CA HIS A 148 -1.71 -6.35 0.80
C HIS A 148 -2.32 -5.02 0.34
N HIS A 149 -2.43 -4.80 -0.97
CA HIS A 149 -2.87 -3.56 -1.60
C HIS A 149 -4.28 -3.12 -1.20
N ASP A 150 -5.12 -4.02 -0.69
CA ASP A 150 -6.42 -3.66 -0.09
C ASP A 150 -6.31 -3.10 1.32
N VAL A 151 -5.23 -3.40 2.04
CA VAL A 151 -5.03 -3.06 3.44
C VAL A 151 -3.95 -1.99 3.62
N GLN A 152 -2.76 -2.16 3.05
CA GLN A 152 -1.63 -1.21 3.07
C GLN A 152 -1.27 -0.66 4.47
N ALA A 153 -1.59 -1.40 5.52
CA ALA A 153 -1.39 -0.98 6.90
C ALA A 153 0.08 -1.12 7.34
N VAL A 154 0.85 -1.97 6.67
CA VAL A 154 2.29 -2.17 6.89
C VAL A 154 3.02 -2.11 5.55
N LYS A 155 4.27 -1.65 5.57
CA LYS A 155 5.22 -1.71 4.45
C LYS A 155 6.56 -2.22 4.94
N MET A 156 7.28 -2.93 4.09
CA MET A 156 8.55 -3.55 4.43
C MET A 156 9.69 -2.63 4.00
N SER A 157 10.63 -2.36 4.91
CA SER A 157 11.82 -1.54 4.66
C SER A 157 13.09 -2.33 4.97
N MET A 158 14.14 -2.15 4.17
CA MET A 158 15.46 -2.72 4.50
C MET A 158 16.12 -2.05 5.71
N MET A 159 15.72 -0.81 6.02
CA MET A 159 16.29 -0.02 7.11
C MET A 159 15.24 0.34 8.15
N PRO A 160 15.61 0.41 9.45
CA PRO A 160 14.76 0.96 10.50
C PRO A 160 14.28 2.37 10.21
N TRP A 161 13.06 2.72 10.63
CA TRP A 161 12.49 4.06 10.46
C TRP A 161 13.32 5.16 11.13
N SER A 162 14.02 4.83 12.22
CA SER A 162 14.88 5.78 12.94
C SER A 162 16.00 6.35 12.07
N VAL A 163 16.48 5.61 11.06
CA VAL A 163 17.49 6.06 10.09
C VAL A 163 17.00 7.29 9.30
N TYR A 164 15.70 7.35 9.03
CA TYR A 164 15.09 8.43 8.24
C TYR A 164 14.57 9.59 9.08
N SER A 165 14.42 9.42 10.40
CA SER A 165 13.79 10.41 11.30
C SER A 165 14.38 11.82 11.20
N LYS A 166 15.72 11.93 11.07
CA LYS A 166 16.43 13.22 10.93
C LYS A 166 16.65 13.65 9.48
N ARG A 167 16.40 12.75 8.52
CA ARG A 167 16.55 13.00 7.08
C ARG A 167 15.38 12.38 6.31
N PRO A 168 14.15 12.92 6.46
CA PRO A 168 12.96 12.32 5.87
C PRO A 168 13.03 12.19 4.34
N ALA A 169 13.76 13.09 3.67
CA ALA A 169 13.97 13.06 2.23
C ALA A 169 14.78 11.83 1.74
N MET A 170 15.47 11.13 2.64
CA MET A 170 16.16 9.87 2.32
C MET A 170 15.27 8.63 2.47
N ALA A 171 14.07 8.78 3.05
CA ALA A 171 13.13 7.66 3.13
C ALA A 171 12.64 7.31 1.72
N PRO A 172 12.62 6.02 1.34
CA PRO A 172 11.97 5.60 0.10
C PRO A 172 10.53 6.12 0.02
N ALA A 173 10.17 6.72 -1.13
CA ALA A 173 8.88 7.38 -1.30
C ALA A 173 7.69 6.44 -1.06
N TYR A 174 7.82 5.14 -1.39
CA TYR A 174 6.77 4.17 -1.17
C TYR A 174 6.38 4.04 0.30
N LEU A 175 7.27 4.28 1.27
CA LEU A 175 6.95 4.16 2.71
C LEU A 175 5.91 5.18 3.19
N ALA A 176 5.83 6.33 2.52
CA ALA A 176 4.84 7.37 2.83
C ALA A 176 3.65 7.39 1.87
N SER A 177 3.74 6.66 0.76
CA SER A 177 2.72 6.66 -0.30
C SER A 177 1.62 5.65 0.00
N THR A 178 0.45 5.85 -0.58
CA THR A 178 -0.67 4.90 -0.56
C THR A 178 -1.09 4.69 -2.00
N MET A 179 -1.68 3.54 -2.33
CA MET A 179 -2.20 3.28 -3.66
C MET A 179 -3.73 3.40 -3.66
N PRO A 180 -4.30 4.61 -3.86
CA PRO A 180 -5.73 4.82 -3.99
C PRO A 180 -6.25 4.56 -5.41
N TYR A 181 -5.39 4.12 -6.33
CA TYR A 181 -5.71 4.01 -7.75
C TYR A 181 -6.67 2.83 -8.04
N PRO A 182 -7.53 2.99 -9.06
CA PRO A 182 -8.33 1.88 -9.56
C PRO A 182 -7.44 0.80 -10.17
N SER A 183 -7.92 -0.44 -10.16
CA SER A 183 -7.26 -1.53 -10.88
C SER A 183 -7.16 -1.19 -12.36
N TRP A 184 -6.01 -1.53 -12.94
CA TRP A 184 -5.73 -1.36 -14.36
C TRP A 184 -5.38 -2.72 -14.97
N GLN A 185 -5.58 -2.86 -16.27
CA GLN A 185 -5.29 -4.07 -17.03
C GLN A 185 -4.55 -3.73 -18.33
N PRO A 186 -3.61 -4.57 -18.78
CA PRO A 186 -2.97 -4.49 -20.09
C PRO A 186 -3.94 -4.13 -21.22
N GLY A 187 -3.51 -3.23 -22.10
CA GLY A 187 -4.33 -2.71 -23.21
C GLY A 187 -5.41 -1.69 -22.83
N THR A 188 -5.63 -1.42 -21.54
CA THR A 188 -6.54 -0.34 -21.11
C THR A 188 -5.85 1.02 -21.28
N PRO A 189 -6.47 2.02 -21.92
CA PRO A 189 -5.88 3.34 -22.08
C PRO A 189 -5.52 3.96 -20.73
N VAL A 190 -4.29 4.48 -20.60
CA VAL A 190 -3.87 5.19 -19.40
C VAL A 190 -4.21 6.68 -19.53
N PRO A 191 -4.94 7.26 -18.56
CA PRO A 191 -5.20 8.69 -18.54
C PRO A 191 -3.90 9.49 -18.61
N GLN A 192 -3.89 10.60 -19.34
CA GLN A 192 -2.73 11.50 -19.28
C GLN A 192 -2.57 12.07 -17.87
N ALA A 193 -1.33 12.17 -17.41
CA ALA A 193 -1.03 12.85 -16.16
C ALA A 193 -1.57 14.29 -16.23
N PRO A 194 -2.29 14.77 -15.21
CA PRO A 194 -2.80 16.14 -15.21
C PRO A 194 -1.64 17.14 -15.23
N ALA A 195 -1.78 18.19 -16.03
CA ALA A 195 -0.82 19.28 -16.09
C ALA A 195 -0.89 20.11 -14.79
N LEU A 196 -0.02 19.81 -13.82
CA LEU A 196 -0.05 20.40 -12.48
C LEU A 196 0.14 21.92 -12.46
N ASP A 197 0.82 22.47 -13.47
CA ASP A 197 1.06 23.90 -13.68
C ASP A 197 -0.22 24.70 -13.95
N ARG A 198 -1.24 24.06 -14.54
CA ARG A 198 -2.55 24.68 -14.87
C ARG A 198 -3.74 24.02 -14.18
N TYR A 199 -3.48 23.03 -13.34
CA TYR A 199 -4.50 22.24 -12.64
C TYR A 199 -5.51 23.11 -11.88
N HIS A 200 -5.01 24.04 -11.08
CA HIS A 200 -5.84 24.98 -10.29
C HIS A 200 -6.67 25.94 -11.15
N LEU A 201 -6.34 26.13 -12.43
CA LEU A 201 -7.02 27.05 -13.34
C LEU A 201 -8.08 26.37 -14.21
N THR A 202 -7.98 25.06 -14.40
CA THR A 202 -8.74 24.34 -15.44
C THR A 202 -9.57 23.18 -14.90
N THR A 203 -9.20 22.65 -13.73
CA THR A 203 -9.79 21.41 -13.20
C THR A 203 -10.63 21.66 -11.93
N ILE A 204 -10.33 22.72 -11.16
CA ILE A 204 -11.09 23.09 -9.96
C ILE A 204 -12.31 23.95 -10.33
N ALA A 205 -13.40 23.29 -10.69
CA ALA A 205 -14.70 23.94 -10.96
C ALA A 205 -15.59 24.05 -9.71
N ASP A 206 -15.44 23.10 -8.78
CA ASP A 206 -16.10 23.06 -7.47
C ASP A 206 -15.06 22.62 -6.44
N GLY A 207 -14.53 23.59 -5.69
CA GLY A 207 -13.51 23.33 -4.68
C GLY A 207 -14.02 22.38 -3.60
N ASP A 208 -15.22 22.61 -3.07
CA ASP A 208 -15.75 21.85 -1.94
C ASP A 208 -16.01 20.39 -2.36
N GLY A 209 -16.67 20.17 -3.50
CA GLY A 209 -16.88 18.82 -4.05
C GLY A 209 -15.58 18.09 -4.41
N GLN A 210 -14.54 18.84 -4.82
CA GLN A 210 -13.25 18.26 -5.16
C GLN A 210 -12.37 18.00 -3.93
N PHE A 211 -12.40 18.83 -2.90
CA PHE A 211 -11.74 18.56 -1.61
C PHE A 211 -12.40 17.38 -0.89
N ASP A 212 -13.74 17.30 -0.90
CA ASP A 212 -14.49 16.13 -0.39
C ASP A 212 -14.15 14.83 -1.15
N HIS A 213 -13.80 14.93 -2.44
CA HIS A 213 -13.45 13.79 -3.28
C HIS A 213 -11.94 13.42 -3.26
N GLN A 214 -11.03 14.40 -3.18
CA GLN A 214 -9.59 14.20 -3.35
C GLN A 214 -8.77 14.11 -2.06
N GLU A 215 -9.39 14.30 -0.90
CA GLU A 215 -8.63 14.27 0.35
C GLU A 215 -8.32 12.86 0.86
N THR A 216 -7.17 12.79 1.54
CA THR A 216 -6.50 11.65 2.16
C THR A 216 -7.40 10.56 2.75
N THR A 217 -6.88 9.34 2.86
CA THR A 217 -7.48 8.14 3.50
C THR A 217 -8.37 8.40 4.71
N LEU A 218 -8.00 9.36 5.57
CA LEU A 218 -8.77 9.76 6.75
C LEU A 218 -10.09 10.47 6.41
N SER A 219 -10.08 11.39 5.45
CA SER A 219 -11.27 12.12 5.00
C SER A 219 -12.27 11.15 4.35
N HIS A 220 -11.80 10.23 3.50
CA HIS A 220 -12.65 9.17 2.94
C HIS A 220 -13.22 8.22 4.00
N LEU A 221 -12.41 7.82 4.99
CA LEU A 221 -12.87 6.94 6.06
C LEU A 221 -13.99 7.57 6.89
N LEU A 222 -13.85 8.86 7.19
CA LEU A 222 -14.78 9.59 8.06
C LEU A 222 -15.93 10.24 7.29
N ARG A 223 -16.04 10.05 5.96
CA ARG A 223 -17.22 10.47 5.17
C ARG A 223 -18.49 9.76 5.60
N ILE A 224 -18.35 8.52 6.09
CA ILE A 224 -19.45 7.73 6.66
C ILE A 224 -19.41 7.77 8.19
N PRO A 225 -20.54 7.52 8.88
CA PRO A 225 -20.57 7.41 10.33
C PRO A 225 -19.54 6.43 10.89
N HIS A 226 -18.59 6.92 11.67
CA HIS A 226 -17.48 6.14 12.21
C HIS A 226 -17.50 6.08 13.75
N PRO A 227 -17.28 4.90 14.39
CA PRO A 227 -17.30 4.76 15.84
C PRO A 227 -16.26 5.62 16.58
N ALA A 228 -15.12 5.92 15.95
CA ALA A 228 -14.10 6.78 16.55
C ALA A 228 -14.54 8.25 16.72
N LEU A 229 -15.56 8.69 15.99
CA LEU A 229 -16.13 10.05 16.11
C LEU A 229 -17.40 10.08 16.97
N ALA A 230 -17.80 8.94 17.56
CA ALA A 230 -19.01 8.86 18.36
C ALA A 230 -18.92 9.78 19.60
N ARG A 231 -20.03 10.43 19.94
CA ARG A 231 -20.13 11.22 21.18
C ARG A 231 -20.22 10.28 22.38
N PRO A 232 -19.56 10.59 23.51
CA PRO A 232 -19.86 9.92 24.76
C PRO A 232 -21.21 10.42 25.28
N ASP A 233 -22.30 9.74 24.91
CA ASP A 233 -23.67 10.09 25.29
C ASP A 233 -24.24 9.17 26.40
N GLY A 234 -23.38 8.36 27.03
CA GLY A 234 -23.77 7.43 28.09
C GLY A 234 -24.43 6.14 27.59
N THR A 235 -24.61 5.96 26.27
CA THR A 235 -25.05 4.69 25.71
C THR A 235 -23.89 3.68 25.66
N ARG A 236 -24.21 2.39 25.78
CA ARG A 236 -23.19 1.31 25.77
C ARG A 236 -22.48 1.18 24.42
N THR A 237 -23.05 1.74 23.35
CA THR A 237 -22.48 1.75 22.00
C THR A 237 -23.04 2.98 21.27
N PRO A 238 -22.42 4.16 21.45
CA PRO A 238 -22.90 5.37 20.82
C PRO A 238 -22.83 5.26 19.28
N PRO A 239 -23.83 5.79 18.55
CA PRO A 239 -23.81 5.76 17.11
C PRO A 239 -22.60 6.55 16.58
N GLY A 240 -21.95 6.01 15.54
CA GLY A 240 -20.85 6.71 14.87
C GLY A 240 -21.31 8.02 14.24
N ARG A 241 -20.37 8.94 14.00
CA ARG A 241 -20.62 10.20 13.29
C ARG A 241 -19.68 10.32 12.10
N SER A 242 -20.12 11.00 11.05
CA SER A 242 -19.22 11.43 9.97
C SER A 242 -18.39 12.64 10.42
N TYR A 243 -17.33 12.95 9.67
CA TYR A 243 -16.47 14.10 9.92
C TYR A 243 -17.24 15.42 9.86
N GLY A 244 -18.10 15.61 8.85
CA GLY A 244 -18.95 16.79 8.73
C GLY A 244 -19.91 16.97 9.92
N GLN A 245 -20.53 15.88 10.38
CA GLN A 245 -21.35 15.91 11.60
C GLN A 245 -20.53 16.25 12.85
N ALA A 246 -19.31 15.71 12.97
CA ALA A 246 -18.46 15.97 14.11
C ALA A 246 -18.00 17.44 14.20
N LEU A 247 -17.79 18.11 13.05
CA LEU A 247 -17.42 19.52 12.97
C LEU A 247 -18.60 20.47 13.16
N ALA A 248 -19.78 20.14 12.63
CA ALA A 248 -20.99 20.97 12.79
C ALA A 248 -21.54 20.97 14.23
N ASP A 249 -21.21 19.93 15.00
CA ASP A 249 -21.63 19.73 16.39
C ASP A 249 -20.75 20.45 17.43
N VAL A 250 -19.71 21.18 17.01
CA VAL A 250 -18.74 21.88 17.88
C VAL A 250 -19.26 23.25 18.33
#